data_AF-A0A2X4TG34-F1
#
_entry.id   AF-A0A2X4TG34-F1
#
_cell.length_a   1.000
_cell.length_b   1.000
_cell.length_c   1.000
_cell.angle_alpha   90.00
_cell.angle_beta   90.00
_cell.angle_gamma   90.00
#
_symmetry.space_group_name_H-M   'P 1'
#
loop_
_entity.id
_entity.type
_entity.pdbx_description
1 polymer ?
#
loop_
_entity_poly.entity_id
_entity_poly.type
_entity_poly.pdbx_seq_one_letter_code
_entity_poly.pdbx_strand_id
1 'polypeptide(L)'
;MQDADDVSIPADVEEKLLRFARAGLAVASMKGKSYLSVGGVSMGIAGSIVDHNFFESWLGMKVQAVDMTELRRRIDQKIYDEAELEMALAWRIKLPLR
;
A
#
# COMPACT_ATOMS: atom_id res chain seq x y z
N MET A 1 12.21 10.68 39.81
CA MET A 1 13.38 9.82 39.65
C MET A 1 12.87 8.39 39.74
N GLN A 2 13.32 7.52 38.86
CA GLN A 2 12.99 6.10 38.92
C GLN A 2 14.12 5.39 39.68
N ASP A 3 13.77 4.44 40.55
CA ASP A 3 14.75 3.71 41.36
C ASP A 3 15.54 2.72 40.50
N ALA A 4 16.75 2.37 40.94
CA ALA A 4 17.70 1.62 40.12
C ALA A 4 17.29 0.16 39.82
N ASP A 5 16.35 -0.38 40.60
CA ASP A 5 15.81 -1.75 40.50
C ASP A 5 14.40 -1.80 39.89
N ASP A 6 13.81 -0.66 39.54
CA ASP A 6 12.50 -0.60 38.90
C ASP A 6 12.59 -0.97 37.41
N VAL A 7 11.95 -2.09 37.06
CA VAL A 7 11.89 -2.64 35.70
C VAL A 7 10.59 -2.30 34.97
N SER A 8 9.72 -1.47 35.57
CA SER A 8 8.48 -1.03 34.95
C SER A 8 8.72 0.02 33.87
N ILE A 9 7.93 -0.04 32.79
CA ILE A 9 7.96 0.97 31.72
C ILE A 9 6.89 2.02 32.06
N PRO A 10 7.27 3.28 32.33
CA PRO A 10 6.30 4.36 32.55
C PRO A 10 5.47 4.63 31.30
N ALA A 11 4.22 5.08 31.48
CA ALA A 11 3.29 5.28 30.37
C ALA A 11 3.80 6.26 29.29
N ASP A 12 4.54 7.31 29.67
CA ASP A 12 5.10 8.29 28.72
C ASP A 12 6.28 7.71 27.92
N VAL A 13 7.04 6.78 28.51
CA VAL A 13 8.10 6.03 27.83
C VAL A 13 7.50 5.00 26.88
N GLU A 14 6.48 4.25 27.33
CA GLU A 14 5.76 3.29 26.50
C GLU A 14 5.17 3.96 25.25
N GLU A 15 4.51 5.11 25.41
CA GLU A 15 3.93 5.86 24.30
C GLU A 15 4.99 6.24 23.25
N LYS A 16 6.15 6.73 23.70
CA LYS A 16 7.26 7.11 22.81
C LYS A 16 7.85 5.90 22.11
N LEU A 17 8.05 4.79 22.82
CA LEU A 17 8.56 3.54 22.25
C LEU A 17 7.62 3.00 21.18
N LEU A 18 6.32 2.92 21.47
CA LEU A 18 5.32 2.43 20.52
C LEU A 18 5.20 3.37 19.32
N ARG A 19 5.22 4.70 19.53
CA ARG A 19 5.19 5.67 18.43
C ARG A 19 6.40 5.50 17.51
N PHE A 20 7.60 5.40 18.08
CA PHE A 20 8.83 5.21 17.34
C PHE A 20 8.82 3.88 16.57
N ALA A 21 8.48 2.78 17.24
CA ALA A 21 8.43 1.46 16.63
C ALA A 21 7.43 1.40 15.47
N ARG A 22 6.22 1.95 15.65
CA ARG A 22 5.20 2.01 14.57
C ARG A 22 5.67 2.82 13.37
N ALA A 23 6.24 4.00 13.62
CA ALA A 23 6.77 4.85 12.54
C ALA A 23 7.93 4.18 11.81
N GLY A 24 8.88 3.59 12.55
CA GLY A 24 10.01 2.86 11.99
C GLY A 24 9.57 1.66 11.14
N LEU A 25 8.58 0.89 11.62
CA LEU A 25 8.00 -0.23 10.87
C LEU A 25 7.33 0.24 9.58
N ALA A 26 6.60 1.35 9.59
CA ALA A 26 5.98 1.90 8.39
C ALA A 26 7.03 2.27 7.34
N VAL A 27 8.08 2.99 7.73
CA VAL A 27 9.19 3.37 6.85
C VAL A 27 9.93 2.14 6.31
N ALA A 28 10.26 1.19 7.19
CA ALA A 28 10.93 -0.04 6.79
C ALA A 28 10.10 -0.90 5.83
N SER A 29 8.77 -0.91 5.99
CA SER A 29 7.88 -1.71 5.15
C SER A 29 7.72 -1.15 3.73
N MET A 30 7.87 0.16 3.55
CA MET A 30 7.83 0.79 2.23
C MET A 30 9.12 0.54 1.44
N LYS A 31 10.27 0.50 2.11
CA LYS A 31 11.57 0.37 1.45
C LYS A 31 11.66 -0.87 0.55
N GLY A 32 12.05 -0.66 -0.70
CA GLY A 32 12.21 -1.70 -1.72
C GLY A 32 10.91 -2.17 -2.38
N LYS A 33 9.74 -1.67 -1.95
CA LYS A 33 8.45 -1.96 -2.60
C LYS A 33 8.23 -1.10 -3.83
N SER A 34 7.24 -1.46 -4.63
CA SER A 34 6.89 -0.74 -5.86
C SER A 34 5.53 -0.07 -5.75
N TYR A 35 5.45 1.17 -6.22
CA TYR A 35 4.20 1.84 -6.55
C TYR A 35 3.84 1.53 -8.00
N LEU A 36 2.68 0.90 -8.23
CA LEU A 36 2.21 0.56 -9.57
C LEU A 36 1.25 1.65 -10.07
N SER A 37 1.70 2.44 -11.05
CA SER A 37 0.85 3.36 -11.80
C SER A 37 0.22 2.63 -12.97
N VAL A 38 -1.09 2.36 -12.90
CA VAL A 38 -1.85 1.81 -14.02
C VAL A 38 -2.50 2.97 -14.78
N GLY A 39 -1.94 3.31 -15.93
CA GLY A 39 -2.23 4.54 -16.67
C GLY A 39 -1.27 5.67 -16.31
N GLY A 40 -1.61 6.88 -16.79
CA GLY A 40 -0.85 8.11 -16.55
C GLY A 40 -1.64 9.14 -15.76
N VAL A 41 -1.60 10.40 -16.22
CA VAL A 41 -2.31 11.51 -15.55
C VAL A 41 -3.82 11.37 -15.72
N SER A 42 -4.56 11.52 -14.62
CA SER A 42 -6.02 11.52 -14.62
C SER A 42 -6.54 12.96 -14.60
N MET A 43 -7.13 13.41 -15.71
CA MET A 43 -7.83 14.71 -15.82
C MET A 43 -7.01 15.93 -15.34
N GLY A 44 -5.68 15.89 -15.50
CA GLY A 44 -4.80 16.98 -15.07
C GLY A 44 -4.61 17.11 -13.55
N ILE A 45 -5.02 16.10 -12.76
CA ILE A 45 -4.82 16.11 -11.31
C ILE A 45 -3.34 15.99 -10.99
N ALA A 46 -2.79 16.99 -10.29
CA ALA A 46 -1.37 17.07 -9.99
C ALA A 46 -0.82 15.81 -9.29
N GLY A 47 -1.56 15.24 -8.34
CA GLY A 47 -1.17 14.01 -7.64
C GLY A 47 -1.12 12.74 -8.51
N SER A 48 -1.67 12.79 -9.73
CA SER A 48 -1.56 11.69 -10.71
C SER A 48 -0.36 11.84 -11.66
N ILE A 49 0.36 12.96 -11.58
CA ILE A 49 1.66 13.12 -12.20
C ILE A 49 2.68 12.46 -11.26
N VAL A 50 2.99 11.19 -11.53
CA VAL A 50 3.83 10.38 -10.63
C VAL A 50 5.28 10.86 -10.67
N ASP A 51 5.71 11.55 -9.62
CA ASP A 51 7.11 11.91 -9.40
C ASP A 51 7.90 10.69 -8.93
N HIS A 52 8.71 10.12 -9.82
CA HIS A 52 9.50 8.93 -9.53
C HIS A 52 10.58 9.20 -8.48
N ASN A 53 11.18 10.40 -8.50
CA ASN A 53 12.25 10.76 -7.57
C ASN A 53 11.73 10.88 -6.13
N PHE A 54 10.49 11.31 -5.95
CA PHE A 54 9.85 11.29 -4.62
C PHE A 54 9.81 9.87 -4.05
N PHE A 55 9.32 8.88 -4.82
CA PHE A 55 9.25 7.49 -4.36
C PHE A 55 10.64 6.88 -4.11
N GLU A 56 11.59 7.11 -5.00
CA GLU A 56 12.95 6.55 -4.90
C GLU A 56 13.76 7.17 -3.76
N SER A 57 13.84 8.49 -3.72
CA SER A 57 14.72 9.20 -2.80
C SER A 57 14.15 9.33 -1.39
N TRP A 58 12.83 9.52 -1.23
CA TRP A 58 12.23 9.72 0.10
C TRP A 58 11.70 8.44 0.72
N LEU A 59 11.06 7.58 -0.08
CA LEU A 59 10.41 6.38 0.41
C LEU A 59 11.26 5.11 0.21
N GLY A 60 12.34 5.21 -0.57
CA GLY A 60 13.15 4.05 -0.94
C GLY A 60 12.37 3.03 -1.77
N MET A 61 11.32 3.47 -2.46
CA MET A 61 10.44 2.67 -3.30
C MET A 61 10.84 2.76 -4.77
N LYS A 62 10.25 1.92 -5.62
CA LYS A 62 10.36 2.04 -7.09
C LYS A 62 8.99 2.36 -7.68
N VAL A 63 8.95 3.00 -8.84
CA VAL A 63 7.71 3.19 -9.59
C VAL A 63 7.68 2.22 -10.76
N GLN A 64 6.56 1.51 -10.92
CA GLN A 64 6.26 0.71 -12.09
C GLN A 64 5.09 1.37 -12.82
N ALA A 65 5.29 1.81 -14.05
CA ALA A 65 4.21 2.31 -14.89
C ALA A 65 3.78 1.23 -15.88
N VAL A 66 2.46 1.04 -16.01
CA VAL A 66 1.83 0.11 -16.96
C VAL A 66 0.62 0.81 -17.56
N ASP A 67 0.46 0.80 -18.88
CA ASP A 67 -0.72 1.42 -19.51
C ASP A 67 -2.01 0.62 -19.24
N MET A 68 -3.17 1.30 -19.26
CA MET A 68 -4.48 0.67 -19.03
C MET A 68 -4.84 -0.36 -20.10
N THR A 69 -4.22 -0.32 -21.28
CA THR A 69 -4.37 -1.36 -22.30
C THR A 69 -3.94 -2.75 -21.81
N GLU A 70 -3.00 -2.85 -20.87
CA GLU A 70 -2.63 -4.14 -20.26
C GLU A 70 -3.78 -4.72 -19.45
N LEU A 71 -4.53 -3.88 -18.72
CA LEU A 71 -5.72 -4.34 -18.00
C LEU A 71 -6.77 -4.88 -18.99
N ARG A 72 -7.01 -4.15 -20.09
CA ARG A 72 -7.92 -4.61 -21.14
C ARG A 72 -7.46 -5.93 -21.77
N ARG A 73 -6.17 -6.07 -22.05
CA ARG A 73 -5.57 -7.30 -22.60
C ARG A 73 -5.81 -8.48 -21.66
N ARG A 74 -5.64 -8.31 -20.35
CA ARG A 74 -5.87 -9.38 -19.36
C ARG A 74 -7.32 -9.83 -19.32
N ILE A 75 -8.27 -8.92 -19.49
CA ILE A 75 -9.70 -9.25 -19.56
C ILE A 75 -10.00 -10.03 -20.84
N ASP A 76 -9.59 -9.51 -22.00
CA ASP A 76 -9.94 -10.09 -23.31
C ASP A 76 -9.28 -11.44 -23.57
N GLN A 77 -8.05 -11.62 -23.07
CA GLN A 77 -7.28 -12.84 -23.22
C GLN A 77 -7.44 -13.80 -22.04
N LYS A 78 -8.39 -13.55 -21.13
CA LYS A 78 -8.67 -14.39 -19.93
C LYS A 78 -7.43 -14.67 -19.06
N ILE A 79 -6.64 -13.64 -18.80
CA ILE A 79 -5.42 -13.71 -17.98
C ILE A 79 -5.77 -13.37 -16.53
N TYR A 80 -6.57 -14.25 -15.93
CA TYR A 80 -7.00 -14.22 -14.54
C TYR A 80 -7.50 -15.62 -14.15
N ASP A 81 -7.73 -15.86 -12.87
CA ASP A 81 -8.34 -17.11 -12.41
C ASP A 81 -9.86 -17.10 -12.68
N GLU A 82 -10.31 -17.91 -13.64
CA GLU A 82 -11.73 -18.00 -14.02
C GLU A 82 -12.60 -18.57 -12.89
N ALA A 83 -12.07 -19.49 -12.06
CA ALA A 83 -12.81 -20.04 -10.93
C ALA A 83 -12.96 -19.02 -9.79
N GLU A 84 -11.91 -18.21 -9.55
CA GLU A 84 -11.99 -17.09 -8.62
C GLU A 84 -13.05 -16.07 -9.07
N LEU A 85 -13.16 -15.79 -10.38
CA LEU A 85 -14.18 -14.89 -10.93
C LEU A 85 -15.61 -15.42 -10.69
N GLU A 86 -15.86 -16.71 -10.95
CA GLU A 86 -17.17 -17.32 -10.69
C GLU A 86 -17.56 -17.22 -9.20
N MET A 87 -16.60 -17.49 -8.31
CA MET A 87 -16.79 -17.35 -6.87
C MET A 87 -17.08 -15.90 -6.48
N ALA A 88 -16.33 -14.94 -7.02
CA ALA A 88 -16.53 -13.51 -6.74
C ALA A 88 -17.91 -13.01 -7.23
N LEU A 89 -18.37 -13.48 -8.40
CA LEU A 89 -19.70 -13.15 -8.92
C LEU A 89 -20.82 -13.71 -8.05
N ALA A 90 -20.69 -14.96 -7.60
CA ALA A 90 -21.64 -15.58 -6.67
C ALA A 90 -21.66 -14.84 -5.32
N TRP A 91 -20.49 -14.44 -4.80
CA TRP A 91 -20.36 -13.68 -3.58
C TRP A 91 -21.06 -12.32 -3.67
N ARG A 92 -20.85 -11.56 -4.76
CA ARG A 92 -21.51 -10.27 -5.01
C ARG A 92 -23.03 -10.40 -4.99
N ILE A 93 -23.59 -11.43 -5.63
CA ILE A 93 -25.05 -11.64 -5.73
C ILE A 93 -25.65 -11.99 -4.36
N LYS A 94 -24.88 -12.67 -3.50
CA LYS A 94 -25.33 -13.12 -2.17
C LYS A 94 -25.34 -11.99 -1.13
N LEU A 95 -24.57 -10.92 -1.33
CA LEU A 95 -24.54 -9.78 -0.43
C LEU A 95 -25.69 -8.81 -0.73
N PRO A 96 -26.53 -8.44 0.26
CA PRO A 96 -27.46 -7.34 0.08
C PRO A 96 -26.62 -6.08 -0.17
N LEU A 97 -26.90 -5.40 -1.27
CA LEU A 97 -26.39 -4.05 -1.53
C LEU A 97 -26.71 -3.20 -0.30
N ARG A 98 -25.67 -2.70 0.38
CA ARG A 98 -25.83 -1.66 1.40
C ARG A 98 -26.22 -0.34 0.75
#